data_AF-A0A6N8LSY6-F1
#
_entry.id   AF-A0A6N8LSY6-F1
#
_cell.length_a   1.000
_cell.length_b   1.000
_cell.length_c   1.000
_cell.angle_alpha   90.00
_cell.angle_beta   90.00
_cell.angle_gamma   90.00
#
_symmetry.space_group_name_H-M   'P 1'
#
loop_
_entity.id
_entity.type
_entity.pdbx_description
1 polymer ?
#
loop_
_entity_poly.entity_id
_entity_poly.type
_entity_poly.pdbx_seq_one_letter_code
_entity_poly.pdbx_strand_id
1 'polypeptide(L)'
;MGALFRNRSVAPSAAGVARQPYAATAKTKRPTIAVTRTGTDFAAASFAATKKRPTNPACCKDVNLAPPKSRRCRTLGQALPESANTAEIVVVSLASADVRRAGFAARADTCLPWRFFDACTGLAPGMTLDELAVARAKGRAMTGGEIGCYASHWSIWQDMVARGVHQAIVLEDDVVVDWRYLERLAATDLHAQGIDYLRLYAKRPTWSRPVHKDFLQHSRTVVELIGLAYGTQGYAITLAGAKRLVEHCRTVRRPIDDAMDRSWAHGLPNLALFPAPILEATVASDIGAARFQPKMDPAYHSLRQKTWRHVERARMRLLKARRGLGQ
;
A
#
# COMPACT_ATOMS: atom_id res chain seq x y z
N MET A 1 48.20 17.29 -70.64
CA MET A 1 46.96 16.61 -70.15
C MET A 1 46.60 17.27 -68.82
N GLY A 2 45.79 18.34 -68.77
CA GLY A 2 44.41 18.41 -69.27
C GLY A 2 43.53 17.52 -68.39
N ALA A 3 42.44 17.93 -67.75
CA ALA A 3 41.68 19.18 -67.73
C ALA A 3 40.60 18.91 -66.64
N LEU A 4 40.35 19.84 -65.72
CA LEU A 4 39.13 20.67 -65.64
C LEU A 4 37.86 19.86 -65.28
N PHE A 5 37.10 20.21 -64.25
CA PHE A 5 36.37 21.48 -64.21
C PHE A 5 36.05 21.99 -62.79
N ARG A 6 36.11 23.32 -62.71
CA ARG A 6 35.72 24.21 -61.61
C ARG A 6 34.20 24.41 -61.56
N ASN A 7 33.69 24.79 -60.38
CA ASN A 7 32.97 26.05 -60.11
C ASN A 7 32.65 26.09 -58.61
N ARG A 8 33.31 26.88 -57.76
CA ARG A 8 33.23 28.33 -57.51
C ARG A 8 31.81 28.88 -57.28
N SER A 9 31.65 29.37 -56.05
CA SER A 9 30.92 30.57 -55.62
C SER A 9 29.43 30.39 -55.33
N VAL A 10 29.02 30.65 -54.08
CA VAL A 10 28.39 31.91 -53.62
C VAL A 10 27.91 31.67 -52.18
N ALA A 11 28.43 32.44 -51.22
CA ALA A 11 27.80 32.61 -49.92
C ALA A 11 26.59 33.54 -50.07
N PRO A 12 25.52 33.33 -49.28
CA PRO A 12 25.10 34.45 -48.45
C PRO A 12 24.66 34.06 -47.03
N SER A 13 24.98 35.00 -46.13
CA SER A 13 24.11 35.47 -45.05
C SER A 13 23.77 34.52 -43.90
N ALA A 14 24.50 34.74 -42.79
CA ALA A 14 24.08 34.38 -41.45
C ALA A 14 22.82 35.19 -41.06
N ALA A 15 21.67 34.52 -41.03
CA ALA A 15 20.49 35.02 -40.32
C ALA A 15 20.59 34.61 -38.85
N GLY A 16 21.02 35.55 -38.01
CA GLY A 16 20.93 35.44 -36.57
C GLY A 16 19.48 35.45 -36.12
N VAL A 17 19.03 34.36 -35.50
CA VAL A 17 17.81 34.37 -34.69
C VAL A 17 18.22 34.79 -33.29
N ALA A 18 17.99 36.08 -33.01
CA ALA A 18 18.13 36.68 -31.69
C ALA A 18 17.25 35.93 -30.68
N ARG A 19 17.87 35.45 -29.61
CA ARG A 19 17.17 35.03 -28.39
C ARG A 19 16.54 36.27 -27.76
N GLN A 20 15.22 36.41 -27.86
CA GLN A 20 14.47 37.32 -27.00
C GLN A 20 14.56 36.85 -25.54
N PRO A 21 14.86 37.74 -24.59
CA PRO A 21 14.81 37.41 -23.17
C PRO A 21 13.35 37.31 -22.72
N TYR A 22 12.96 36.14 -22.19
CA TYR A 22 11.68 36.00 -21.50
C TYR A 22 11.72 36.87 -20.23
N ALA A 23 10.89 37.90 -20.24
CA ALA A 23 10.67 38.82 -19.13
C ALA A 23 10.15 38.08 -17.90
N ALA A 24 10.67 38.48 -16.74
CA ALA A 24 10.25 38.02 -15.43
C ALA A 24 8.76 38.31 -15.21
N THR A 25 7.96 37.27 -15.00
CA THR A 25 6.58 37.41 -14.56
C THR A 25 6.55 37.71 -13.05
N ALA A 26 5.96 38.86 -12.75
CA ALA A 26 5.80 39.40 -11.42
C ALA A 26 5.01 38.46 -10.48
N LYS A 27 5.46 38.41 -9.23
CA LYS A 27 4.76 37.75 -8.10
C LYS A 27 3.38 38.40 -7.93
N THR A 28 2.32 37.69 -8.29
CA THR A 28 0.95 38.04 -7.90
C THR A 28 0.77 37.73 -6.42
N LYS A 29 0.52 38.77 -5.62
CA LYS A 29 0.15 38.67 -4.20
C LYS A 29 -1.19 37.94 -4.09
N ARG A 30 -1.27 36.92 -3.23
CA ARG A 30 -2.54 36.32 -2.81
C ARG A 30 -3.38 37.38 -2.09
N PRO A 31 -4.69 37.50 -2.35
CA PRO A 31 -5.56 38.32 -1.53
C PRO A 31 -5.77 37.63 -0.18
N THR A 32 -5.38 38.31 0.88
CA THR A 32 -5.70 37.95 2.27
C THR A 32 -7.16 38.28 2.51
N ILE A 33 -8.01 37.26 2.72
CA ILE A 33 -9.39 37.47 3.18
C ILE A 33 -9.30 37.85 4.67
N ALA A 34 -9.60 39.10 4.97
CA ALA A 34 -9.77 39.58 6.33
C ALA A 34 -11.14 39.10 6.85
N VAL A 35 -11.13 38.24 7.86
CA VAL A 35 -12.33 37.90 8.64
C VAL A 35 -12.50 38.99 9.69
N THR A 36 -13.40 39.95 9.44
CA THR A 36 -13.84 40.91 10.44
C THR A 36 -14.81 40.24 11.41
N ARG A 37 -14.43 40.23 12.70
CA ARG A 37 -15.30 39.87 13.82
C ARG A 37 -16.22 41.06 14.08
N THR A 38 -17.51 40.91 13.83
CA THR A 38 -18.55 41.76 14.40
C THR A 38 -19.46 40.88 15.25
N GLY A 39 -19.41 41.10 16.55
CA GLY A 39 -20.36 40.53 17.49
C GLY A 39 -21.63 41.38 17.58
N THR A 40 -22.44 40.94 18.54
CA THR A 40 -23.64 41.54 19.15
C THR A 40 -24.99 41.31 18.47
N ASP A 41 -25.78 40.53 19.23
CA ASP A 41 -27.19 40.70 19.55
C ASP A 41 -28.24 40.00 18.69
N PHE A 42 -28.70 38.85 19.20
CA PHE A 42 -30.10 38.45 19.02
C PHE A 42 -30.74 38.10 20.35
N ALA A 43 -31.80 38.85 20.63
CA ALA A 43 -32.62 38.83 21.81
C ALA A 43 -33.44 37.54 21.97
N ALA A 44 -33.72 37.22 23.23
CA ALA A 44 -34.67 36.20 23.64
C ALA A 44 -36.10 36.56 23.24
N ALA A 45 -36.85 35.58 22.72
CA ALA A 45 -38.30 35.59 22.70
C ALA A 45 -38.82 34.18 23.02
N SER A 46 -39.45 34.04 24.18
CA SER A 46 -40.24 32.88 24.59
C SER A 46 -41.56 32.85 23.84
N PHE A 47 -42.07 31.68 23.45
CA PHE A 47 -43.53 31.49 23.34
C PHE A 47 -43.93 30.05 23.65
N ALA A 48 -45.05 29.95 24.38
CA ALA A 48 -45.54 28.80 25.11
C ALA A 48 -46.27 27.75 24.24
N ALA A 49 -46.38 26.55 24.83
CA ALA A 49 -47.01 25.36 24.29
C ALA A 49 -48.53 25.49 24.04
N THR A 50 -49.05 24.77 23.04
CA THR A 50 -50.42 24.26 23.05
C THR A 50 -50.49 22.84 22.49
N LYS A 51 -51.12 21.96 23.28
CA LYS A 51 -51.46 20.55 22.99
C LYS A 51 -52.52 20.47 21.89
N LYS A 52 -52.43 19.47 21.01
CA LYS A 52 -53.58 18.68 20.52
C LYS A 52 -53.10 17.40 19.85
N ARG A 53 -53.61 16.27 20.36
CA ARG A 53 -53.39 14.89 19.89
C ARG A 53 -54.75 14.43 19.34
N PRO A 54 -54.81 13.73 18.19
CA PRO A 54 -55.98 12.94 17.84
C PRO A 54 -55.67 11.43 17.99
N THR A 55 -56.49 10.78 18.81
CA THR A 55 -56.85 9.34 18.79
C THR A 55 -57.87 9.14 17.66
N ASN A 56 -58.03 8.04 16.92
CA ASN A 56 -58.04 6.58 17.19
C ASN A 56 -58.26 5.86 15.80
N PRO A 57 -58.65 4.57 15.68
CA PRO A 57 -57.91 3.30 15.79
C PRO A 57 -57.90 2.43 14.50
N ALA A 58 -57.15 1.33 14.57
CA ALA A 58 -57.34 0.02 13.90
C ALA A 58 -57.11 -0.12 12.37
N CYS A 59 -56.04 -0.84 12.00
CA CYS A 59 -56.18 -2.22 11.49
C CYS A 59 -54.78 -2.85 11.29
N CYS A 60 -54.55 -3.96 11.98
CA CYS A 60 -53.37 -4.81 11.89
C CYS A 60 -53.18 -5.37 10.47
N LYS A 61 -51.93 -5.48 10.02
CA LYS A 61 -51.36 -6.78 9.59
C LYS A 61 -49.84 -6.79 9.85
N ASP A 62 -49.46 -7.71 10.71
CA ASP A 62 -48.10 -8.08 11.05
C ASP A 62 -47.31 -8.54 9.81
N VAL A 63 -46.22 -7.86 9.49
CA VAL A 63 -45.10 -8.47 8.76
C VAL A 63 -44.01 -8.77 9.78
N ASN A 64 -44.08 -9.99 10.29
CA ASN A 64 -43.09 -10.60 11.15
C ASN A 64 -41.80 -10.83 10.33
N LEU A 65 -40.97 -9.81 10.15
CA LEU A 65 -39.63 -9.99 9.59
C LEU A 65 -38.74 -10.61 10.67
N ALA A 66 -38.64 -11.94 10.64
CA ALA A 66 -37.60 -12.65 11.37
C ALA A 66 -36.22 -12.06 11.00
N PRO A 67 -35.33 -11.84 11.98
CA PRO A 67 -33.98 -11.36 11.68
C PRO A 67 -33.28 -12.35 10.73
N PRO A 68 -32.48 -11.87 9.76
CA PRO A 68 -31.78 -12.76 8.84
C PRO A 68 -30.94 -13.73 9.66
N LYS A 69 -31.20 -15.03 9.47
CA LYS A 69 -30.48 -16.12 10.11
C LYS A 69 -28.99 -15.91 9.85
N SER A 70 -28.23 -15.63 10.91
CA SER A 70 -26.78 -15.56 10.86
C SER A 70 -26.27 -16.87 10.25
N ARG A 71 -25.56 -16.76 9.11
CA ARG A 71 -24.85 -17.92 8.56
C ARG A 71 -23.81 -18.29 9.61
N ARG A 72 -23.96 -19.47 10.22
CA ARG A 72 -23.06 -19.97 11.25
C ARG A 72 -21.64 -20.01 10.68
N CYS A 73 -20.79 -19.11 11.16
CA CYS A 73 -19.35 -19.21 11.04
C CYS A 73 -18.93 -20.46 11.82
N ARG A 74 -18.35 -21.46 11.13
CA ARG A 74 -17.80 -22.65 11.79
C ARG A 74 -16.54 -22.24 12.54
N THR A 75 -16.52 -22.48 13.85
CA THR A 75 -15.36 -22.31 14.72
C THR A 75 -14.26 -23.32 14.40
N LEU A 76 -13.04 -22.88 14.72
CA LEU A 76 -11.71 -23.50 14.59
C LEU A 76 -11.63 -25.03 14.56
N GLY A 77 -10.74 -25.54 13.70
CA GLY A 77 -10.04 -26.80 13.95
C GLY A 77 -9.98 -27.81 12.81
N GLN A 78 -10.24 -27.43 11.54
CA GLN A 78 -10.15 -28.38 10.43
C GLN A 78 -9.39 -27.79 9.24
N ALA A 79 -8.55 -28.64 8.65
CA ALA A 79 -7.61 -28.34 7.59
C ALA A 79 -8.23 -27.49 6.46
N LEU A 80 -7.46 -26.49 6.02
CA LEU A 80 -7.77 -25.65 4.86
C LEU A 80 -7.98 -26.56 3.62
N PRO A 81 -8.95 -26.25 2.76
CA PRO A 81 -9.32 -27.14 1.65
C PRO A 81 -8.16 -27.33 0.67
N GLU A 82 -7.91 -28.58 0.29
CA GLU A 82 -7.00 -29.06 -0.77
C GLU A 82 -7.49 -28.67 -2.19
N SER A 83 -8.10 -27.49 -2.38
CA SER A 83 -8.27 -26.94 -3.72
C SER A 83 -7.02 -26.15 -4.05
N ALA A 84 -6.21 -26.63 -4.99
CA ALA A 84 -4.91 -26.06 -5.37
C ALA A 84 -4.91 -24.56 -5.73
N ASN A 85 -6.09 -23.93 -5.89
CA ASN A 85 -6.25 -22.58 -6.41
C ASN A 85 -6.83 -21.55 -5.43
N THR A 86 -7.16 -21.93 -4.18
CA THR A 86 -7.73 -20.97 -3.21
C THR A 86 -6.65 -20.42 -2.29
N ALA A 87 -6.51 -19.10 -2.24
CA ALA A 87 -5.55 -18.42 -1.36
C ALA A 87 -5.90 -18.58 0.12
N GLU A 88 -4.88 -18.80 0.95
CA GLU A 88 -5.01 -18.67 2.40
C GLU A 88 -5.13 -17.19 2.78
N ILE A 89 -6.12 -16.82 3.60
CA ILE A 89 -6.27 -15.45 4.09
C ILE A 89 -5.75 -15.36 5.53
N VAL A 90 -4.76 -14.49 5.73
CA VAL A 90 -4.07 -14.31 7.00
C VAL A 90 -4.15 -12.85 7.43
N VAL A 91 -4.63 -12.62 8.65
CA VAL A 91 -4.75 -11.28 9.25
C VAL A 91 -3.71 -11.12 10.34
N VAL A 92 -2.74 -10.22 10.15
CA VAL A 92 -1.67 -9.94 11.09
C VAL A 92 -2.19 -9.01 12.17
N SER A 93 -2.09 -9.46 13.43
CA SER A 93 -2.51 -8.69 14.59
C SER A 93 -1.73 -9.13 15.81
N LEU A 94 -1.43 -8.23 16.75
CA LEU A 94 -0.85 -8.64 18.04
C LEU A 94 -1.81 -9.60 18.77
N ALA A 95 -1.26 -10.63 19.41
CA ALA A 95 -2.05 -11.59 20.19
C ALA A 95 -2.92 -10.91 21.26
N SER A 96 -2.40 -9.84 21.87
CA SER A 96 -3.06 -9.04 22.89
C SER A 96 -4.01 -7.97 22.35
N ALA A 97 -4.18 -7.82 21.04
CA ALA A 97 -5.02 -6.78 20.45
C ALA A 97 -6.49 -7.19 20.36
N ASP A 98 -7.08 -7.60 21.50
CA ASP A 98 -8.42 -8.21 21.57
C ASP A 98 -9.50 -7.34 20.91
N VAL A 99 -9.48 -6.02 21.18
CA VAL A 99 -10.45 -5.08 20.62
C VAL A 99 -10.28 -4.93 19.10
N ARG A 100 -9.04 -4.86 18.60
CA ARG A 100 -8.77 -4.73 17.15
C ARG A 100 -9.14 -6.02 16.42
N ARG A 101 -8.81 -7.18 16.98
CA ARG A 101 -9.20 -8.50 16.46
C ARG A 101 -10.70 -8.67 16.41
N ALA A 102 -11.42 -8.37 17.49
CA ALA A 102 -12.87 -8.43 17.53
C ALA A 102 -13.50 -7.45 16.52
N GLY A 103 -12.96 -6.24 16.42
CA GLY A 103 -13.41 -5.24 15.47
C GLY A 103 -13.20 -5.65 14.01
N PHE A 104 -12.06 -6.28 13.67
CA PHE A 104 -11.85 -6.87 12.35
C PHE A 104 -12.84 -8.00 12.08
N ALA A 105 -12.96 -8.96 13.01
CA ALA A 105 -13.83 -10.12 12.86
C ALA A 105 -15.31 -9.73 12.65
N ALA A 106 -15.79 -8.71 13.37
CA ALA A 106 -17.16 -8.21 13.21
C ALA A 106 -17.42 -7.56 11.83
N ARG A 107 -16.39 -7.05 11.16
CA ARG A 107 -16.45 -6.45 9.82
C ARG A 107 -16.11 -7.44 8.70
N ALA A 108 -15.69 -8.66 9.04
CA ALA A 108 -15.31 -9.69 8.08
C ALA A 108 -16.57 -10.35 7.49
N ASP A 109 -17.11 -9.76 6.41
CA ASP A 109 -18.29 -10.27 5.71
C ASP A 109 -17.87 -11.15 4.53
N THR A 110 -17.48 -12.40 4.83
CA THR A 110 -17.09 -13.38 3.82
C THR A 110 -17.36 -14.81 4.28
N CYS A 111 -17.49 -15.72 3.32
CA CYS A 111 -17.48 -17.17 3.57
C CYS A 111 -16.09 -17.81 3.44
N LEU A 112 -15.07 -17.05 2.99
CA LEU A 112 -13.72 -17.56 2.86
C LEU A 112 -13.14 -17.92 4.23
N PRO A 113 -12.42 -19.04 4.35
CA PRO A 113 -11.66 -19.32 5.55
C PRO A 113 -10.53 -18.29 5.70
N TRP A 114 -10.45 -17.68 6.88
CA TRP A 114 -9.37 -16.78 7.25
C TRP A 114 -8.98 -17.01 8.70
N ARG A 115 -7.76 -16.60 9.07
CA ARG A 115 -7.25 -16.71 10.44
C ARG A 115 -6.42 -15.51 10.85
N PHE A 116 -6.30 -15.30 12.15
CA PHE A 116 -5.28 -14.41 12.68
C PHE A 116 -3.89 -15.08 12.65
N PHE A 117 -2.87 -14.26 12.43
CA PHE A 117 -1.49 -14.57 12.72
C PHE A 117 -1.05 -13.68 13.89
N ASP A 118 -0.52 -14.32 14.94
CA ASP A 118 0.00 -13.61 16.11
C ASP A 118 1.27 -12.86 15.72
N ALA A 119 1.15 -11.53 15.62
CA ALA A 119 2.24 -10.68 15.21
C ALA A 119 3.43 -10.79 16.18
N CYS A 120 4.62 -10.89 15.61
CA CYS A 120 5.87 -10.91 16.35
C CYS A 120 6.10 -9.56 17.05
N THR A 121 6.68 -9.59 18.24
CA THR A 121 7.08 -8.39 19.01
C THR A 121 8.57 -8.11 18.93
N GLY A 122 9.33 -8.98 18.25
CA GLY A 122 10.78 -8.89 18.05
C GLY A 122 11.21 -9.67 16.81
N LEU A 123 12.51 -9.92 16.67
CA LEU A 123 13.05 -10.70 15.55
C LEU A 123 12.54 -12.15 15.60
N ALA A 124 12.18 -12.69 14.44
CA ALA A 124 11.84 -14.10 14.32
C ALA A 124 13.11 -14.98 14.29
N PRO A 125 13.01 -16.27 14.67
CA PRO A 125 14.13 -17.21 14.58
C PRO A 125 14.74 -17.26 13.19
N GLY A 126 16.07 -17.21 13.11
CA GLY A 126 16.82 -17.26 11.84
C GLY A 126 17.02 -15.90 11.14
N MET A 127 16.41 -14.83 11.65
CA MET A 127 16.65 -13.46 11.20
C MET A 127 17.88 -12.83 11.85
N THR A 128 18.49 -11.89 11.15
CA THR A 128 19.56 -11.04 11.70
C THR A 128 19.25 -9.57 11.50
N LEU A 129 19.63 -8.71 12.45
CA LEU A 129 19.52 -7.25 12.34
C LEU A 129 20.90 -6.67 12.05
N ASP A 130 21.03 -5.99 10.91
CA ASP A 130 22.23 -5.24 10.55
C ASP A 130 22.01 -3.77 10.92
N GLU A 131 22.34 -3.44 12.17
CA GLU A 131 22.12 -2.11 12.74
C GLU A 131 22.86 -1.02 11.96
N LEU A 132 24.07 -1.31 11.45
CA LEU A 132 24.83 -0.36 10.64
C LEU A 132 24.17 -0.08 9.29
N ALA A 133 23.59 -1.11 8.65
CA ALA A 133 22.81 -0.90 7.44
C ALA A 133 21.50 -0.14 7.73
N VAL A 134 20.83 -0.44 8.84
CA VAL A 134 19.64 0.29 9.30
C VAL A 134 19.96 1.76 9.55
N ALA A 135 21.02 2.07 10.29
CA ALA A 135 21.52 3.41 10.54
C ALA A 135 21.73 4.18 9.22
N ARG A 136 22.43 3.58 8.25
CA ARG A 136 22.67 4.20 6.94
C ARG A 136 21.39 4.38 6.13
N ALA A 137 20.52 3.38 6.10
CA ALA A 137 19.32 3.38 5.26
C ALA A 137 18.22 4.30 5.81
N LYS A 138 17.98 4.22 7.12
CA LYS A 138 16.85 4.84 7.81
C LYS A 138 17.22 6.14 8.54
N GLY A 139 18.45 6.23 9.04
CA GLY A 139 18.94 7.37 9.82
C GLY A 139 18.59 7.34 11.30
N ARG A 140 18.02 6.24 11.77
CA ARG A 140 17.74 5.93 13.17
C ARG A 140 17.59 4.42 13.33
N ALA A 141 17.67 3.93 14.56
CA ALA A 141 17.30 2.56 14.89
C ALA A 141 15.84 2.26 14.51
N MET A 142 15.55 0.98 14.26
CA MET A 142 14.17 0.52 14.10
C MET A 142 13.49 0.45 15.47
N THR A 143 12.22 0.84 15.53
CA THR A 143 11.43 0.64 16.74
C THR A 143 11.08 -0.83 16.92
N GLY A 144 10.72 -1.25 18.13
CA GLY A 144 10.23 -2.62 18.38
C GLY A 144 9.04 -2.99 17.48
N GLY A 145 8.11 -2.05 17.26
CA GLY A 145 6.99 -2.25 16.32
C GLY A 145 7.43 -2.40 14.86
N GLU A 146 8.45 -1.67 14.41
CA GLU A 146 8.99 -1.83 13.05
C GLU A 146 9.70 -3.19 12.88
N ILE A 147 10.38 -3.68 13.92
CA ILE A 147 11.01 -5.01 13.93
C ILE A 147 9.94 -6.11 13.96
N GLY A 148 8.93 -5.97 14.82
CA GLY A 148 7.82 -6.92 14.94
C GLY A 148 6.99 -7.04 13.66
N CYS A 149 6.66 -5.92 13.03
CA CYS A 149 6.01 -5.90 11.72
C CYS A 149 6.85 -6.63 10.66
N TYR A 150 8.16 -6.35 10.61
CA TYR A 150 9.08 -7.04 9.70
C TYR A 150 9.07 -8.55 9.93
N ALA A 151 9.27 -8.97 11.18
CA ALA A 151 9.34 -10.37 11.56
C ALA A 151 8.01 -11.11 11.31
N SER A 152 6.87 -10.44 11.48
CA SER A 152 5.55 -11.02 11.24
C SER A 152 5.36 -11.39 9.77
N HIS A 153 5.61 -10.46 8.85
CA HIS A 153 5.46 -10.74 7.41
C HIS A 153 6.48 -11.78 6.94
N TRP A 154 7.74 -11.69 7.39
CA TRP A 154 8.74 -12.69 7.04
C TRP A 154 8.38 -14.09 7.56
N SER A 155 7.82 -14.19 8.77
CA SER A 155 7.37 -15.46 9.35
C SER A 155 6.19 -16.07 8.58
N ILE A 156 5.26 -15.24 8.10
CA ILE A 156 4.16 -15.71 7.23
C ILE A 156 4.72 -16.30 5.94
N TRP A 157 5.69 -15.63 5.30
CA TRP A 157 6.30 -16.16 4.08
C TRP A 157 7.07 -17.45 4.34
N GLN A 158 7.79 -17.55 5.46
CA GLN A 158 8.44 -18.80 5.84
C GLN A 158 7.45 -19.93 6.08
N ASP A 159 6.36 -19.65 6.78
CA ASP A 159 5.27 -20.61 7.03
C ASP A 159 4.65 -21.10 5.71
N MET A 160 4.40 -20.19 4.77
CA MET A 160 3.98 -20.55 3.40
C MET A 160 4.98 -21.49 2.73
N VAL A 161 6.28 -21.19 2.81
CA VAL A 161 7.34 -22.01 2.21
C VAL A 161 7.42 -23.38 2.85
N ALA A 162 7.35 -23.46 4.18
CA ALA A 162 7.42 -24.69 4.94
C ALA A 162 6.22 -25.60 4.68
N ARG A 163 5.00 -25.04 4.62
CA ARG A 163 3.76 -25.77 4.38
C ARG A 163 3.42 -25.98 2.90
N GLY A 164 4.16 -25.35 1.98
CA GLY A 164 3.86 -25.39 0.55
C GLY A 164 2.56 -24.65 0.17
N VAL A 165 2.20 -23.59 0.90
CA VAL A 165 1.01 -22.78 0.60
C VAL A 165 1.22 -22.05 -0.72
N HIS A 166 0.43 -22.41 -1.74
CA HIS A 166 0.57 -21.89 -3.10
C HIS A 166 0.37 -20.37 -3.21
N GLN A 167 -0.57 -19.81 -2.44
CA GLN A 167 -0.92 -18.40 -2.46
C GLN A 167 -1.51 -17.96 -1.13
N ALA A 168 -1.19 -16.74 -0.71
CA ALA A 168 -1.81 -16.12 0.46
C ALA A 168 -2.22 -14.67 0.18
N ILE A 169 -3.29 -14.24 0.84
CA ILE A 169 -3.66 -12.84 1.00
C ILE A 169 -3.37 -12.46 2.45
N VAL A 170 -2.44 -11.54 2.64
CA VAL A 170 -2.03 -11.04 3.95
C VAL A 170 -2.68 -9.67 4.16
N LEU A 171 -3.32 -9.47 5.31
CA LEU A 171 -3.99 -8.23 5.72
C LEU A 171 -3.51 -7.80 7.11
N GLU A 172 -3.52 -6.52 7.42
CA GLU A 172 -3.44 -6.00 8.79
C GLU A 172 -4.85 -5.93 9.41
N ASP A 173 -4.98 -5.87 10.72
CA ASP A 173 -6.26 -5.86 11.43
C ASP A 173 -6.99 -4.50 11.44
N ASP A 174 -6.31 -3.44 11.02
CA ASP A 174 -6.86 -2.09 10.90
C ASP A 174 -7.26 -1.71 9.47
N VAL A 175 -7.63 -2.69 8.64
CA VAL A 175 -8.16 -2.42 7.30
C VAL A 175 -9.67 -2.63 7.22
N VAL A 176 -10.30 -1.96 6.26
CA VAL A 176 -11.64 -2.26 5.74
C VAL A 176 -11.47 -2.92 4.39
N VAL A 177 -12.22 -3.99 4.13
CA VAL A 177 -11.97 -4.91 3.02
C VAL A 177 -13.20 -5.03 2.12
N ASP A 178 -13.01 -4.92 0.81
CA ASP A 178 -13.98 -5.37 -0.19
C ASP A 178 -13.90 -6.89 -0.36
N TRP A 179 -14.61 -7.62 0.51
CA TRP A 179 -14.59 -9.07 0.56
C TRP A 179 -15.06 -9.73 -0.74
N ARG A 180 -16.02 -9.13 -1.46
CA ARG A 180 -16.49 -9.67 -2.75
C ARG A 180 -15.40 -9.69 -3.80
N TYR A 181 -14.49 -8.71 -3.76
CA TYR A 181 -13.33 -8.71 -4.64
C TYR A 181 -12.27 -9.70 -4.17
N LEU A 182 -12.01 -9.76 -2.85
CA LEU A 182 -11.07 -10.71 -2.29
C LEU A 182 -11.47 -12.17 -2.56
N GLU A 183 -12.77 -12.50 -2.60
CA GLU A 183 -13.27 -13.82 -3.02
C GLU A 183 -12.84 -14.19 -4.44
N ARG A 184 -12.92 -13.25 -5.38
CA ARG A 184 -12.44 -13.47 -6.76
C ARG A 184 -10.92 -13.58 -6.79
N LEU A 185 -10.24 -12.72 -6.06
CA LEU A 185 -8.78 -12.71 -6.00
C LEU A 185 -8.24 -14.00 -5.38
N ALA A 186 -8.87 -14.49 -4.31
CA ALA A 186 -8.49 -15.71 -3.62
C ALA A 186 -8.64 -16.94 -4.50
N ALA A 187 -9.64 -16.99 -5.38
CA ALA A 187 -9.86 -18.08 -6.34
C ALA A 187 -9.01 -17.98 -7.62
N THR A 188 -8.25 -16.89 -7.80
CA THR A 188 -7.42 -16.65 -8.98
C THR A 188 -6.01 -17.18 -8.74
N ASP A 189 -5.50 -17.99 -9.67
CA ASP A 189 -4.08 -18.36 -9.70
C ASP A 189 -3.24 -17.16 -10.18
N LEU A 190 -2.69 -16.39 -9.24
CA LEU A 190 -1.89 -15.22 -9.57
C LEU A 190 -0.55 -15.60 -10.23
N HIS A 191 0.00 -16.76 -9.92
CA HIS A 191 1.25 -17.21 -10.52
C HIS A 191 1.07 -17.46 -12.02
N ALA A 192 -0.02 -18.11 -12.41
CA ALA A 192 -0.39 -18.28 -13.82
C ALA A 192 -0.64 -16.95 -14.54
N GLN A 193 -1.05 -15.90 -13.82
CA GLN A 193 -1.18 -14.54 -14.35
C GLN A 193 0.15 -13.75 -14.38
N GLY A 194 1.26 -14.36 -13.97
CA GLY A 194 2.57 -13.69 -13.89
C GLY A 194 2.67 -12.69 -12.74
N ILE A 195 1.81 -12.81 -11.71
CA ILE A 195 1.72 -11.92 -10.55
C ILE A 195 2.16 -12.69 -9.30
N ASP A 196 3.43 -12.57 -8.93
CA ASP A 196 3.95 -13.21 -7.72
C ASP A 196 3.74 -12.37 -6.45
N TYR A 197 3.47 -11.08 -6.60
CA TYR A 197 3.26 -10.13 -5.52
C TYR A 197 2.36 -8.98 -5.99
N LEU A 198 1.28 -8.72 -5.25
CA LEU A 198 0.27 -7.72 -5.59
C LEU A 198 -0.18 -6.94 -4.35
N ARG A 199 0.12 -5.65 -4.29
CA ARG A 199 -0.38 -4.77 -3.22
C ARG A 199 -1.87 -4.53 -3.37
N LEU A 200 -2.59 -4.65 -2.26
CA LEU A 200 -4.00 -4.29 -2.16
C LEU A 200 -4.18 -2.84 -1.67
N TYR A 201 -3.13 -2.21 -1.16
CA TYR A 201 -3.10 -0.82 -0.75
C TYR A 201 -1.73 -0.19 -0.99
N ALA A 202 -1.72 1.10 -1.34
CA ALA A 202 -0.51 1.90 -1.51
C ALA A 202 -0.58 3.12 -0.59
N LYS A 203 0.28 3.15 0.44
CA LYS A 203 0.24 4.20 1.47
C LYS A 203 0.61 5.58 0.94
N ARG A 204 1.52 5.63 -0.04
CA ARG A 204 1.94 6.87 -0.70
C ARG A 204 1.59 6.82 -2.18
N PRO A 205 1.00 7.90 -2.72
CA PRO A 205 0.80 8.03 -4.15
C PRO A 205 2.17 8.06 -4.83
N THR A 206 2.28 7.32 -5.92
CA THR A 206 3.48 7.30 -6.75
C THR A 206 3.09 7.14 -8.21
N TRP A 207 3.99 7.48 -9.11
CA TRP A 207 3.77 7.24 -10.53
C TRP A 207 3.63 5.74 -10.77
N SER A 208 2.65 5.41 -11.60
CA SER A 208 2.34 4.04 -11.94
C SER A 208 1.98 3.95 -13.41
N ARG A 209 2.04 2.73 -13.94
CA ARG A 209 1.60 2.42 -15.31
C ARG A 209 0.68 1.22 -15.29
N PRO A 210 -0.40 1.20 -16.10
CA PRO A 210 -1.24 0.03 -16.25
C PRO A 210 -0.43 -1.16 -16.75
N VAL A 211 -0.68 -2.34 -16.18
CA VAL A 211 -0.12 -3.63 -16.61
C VAL A 211 -1.24 -4.53 -17.09
N HIS A 212 -2.34 -4.60 -16.34
CA HIS A 212 -3.48 -5.42 -16.70
C HIS A 212 -4.78 -4.72 -16.32
N LYS A 213 -5.54 -4.27 -17.32
CA LYS A 213 -6.83 -3.60 -17.15
C LYS A 213 -7.93 -4.62 -16.87
N ASP A 214 -9.03 -4.16 -16.27
CA ASP A 214 -10.23 -4.96 -16.02
C ASP A 214 -9.97 -6.27 -15.24
N PHE A 215 -8.99 -6.23 -14.33
CA PHE A 215 -8.55 -7.41 -13.58
C PHE A 215 -9.59 -7.87 -12.57
N LEU A 216 -10.25 -8.99 -12.87
CA LEU A 216 -11.34 -9.64 -12.11
C LEU A 216 -12.63 -8.81 -11.99
N GLN A 217 -12.55 -7.52 -12.35
CA GLN A 217 -13.63 -6.55 -12.35
C GLN A 217 -13.26 -5.38 -13.28
N HIS A 218 -14.19 -4.95 -14.13
CA HIS A 218 -14.04 -3.84 -15.09
C HIS A 218 -13.56 -2.50 -14.47
N SER A 219 -13.68 -2.31 -13.16
CA SER A 219 -13.29 -1.07 -12.49
C SER A 219 -11.90 -1.13 -11.84
N ARG A 220 -11.15 -2.24 -11.99
CA ARG A 220 -9.87 -2.45 -11.31
C ARG A 220 -8.77 -2.83 -12.29
N THR A 221 -7.63 -2.16 -12.14
CA THR A 221 -6.44 -2.34 -12.96
C THR A 221 -5.27 -2.72 -12.08
N VAL A 222 -4.51 -3.72 -12.49
CA VAL A 222 -3.16 -3.97 -11.96
C VAL A 222 -2.23 -2.94 -12.57
N VAL A 223 -1.56 -2.17 -11.71
CA VAL A 223 -0.58 -1.17 -12.10
C VAL A 223 0.80 -1.56 -11.57
N GLU A 224 1.86 -1.27 -12.33
CA GLU A 224 3.22 -1.32 -11.79
C GLU A 224 3.58 0.05 -11.22
N LEU A 225 3.95 0.07 -9.94
CA LEU A 225 4.43 1.25 -9.24
C LEU A 225 5.89 1.52 -9.61
N ILE A 226 6.17 2.76 -10.04
CA ILE A 226 7.51 3.21 -10.45
C ILE A 226 8.33 3.65 -9.24
N GLY A 227 7.70 4.30 -8.26
CA GLY A 227 8.36 4.73 -7.03
C GLY A 227 8.05 3.86 -5.82
N LEU A 228 8.32 4.43 -4.64
CA LEU A 228 8.11 3.80 -3.34
C LEU A 228 6.72 4.16 -2.82
N ALA A 229 5.89 3.15 -2.61
CA ALA A 229 4.52 3.29 -2.16
C ALA A 229 4.38 3.09 -0.65
N TYR A 230 5.24 2.26 -0.05
CA TYR A 230 5.25 1.91 1.37
C TYR A 230 3.94 1.25 1.85
N GLY A 231 3.95 0.81 3.10
CA GLY A 231 2.83 0.13 3.75
C GLY A 231 2.78 -1.38 3.50
N THR A 232 2.15 -2.09 4.43
CA THR A 232 1.94 -3.54 4.45
C THR A 232 0.51 -3.93 4.82
N GLN A 233 -0.42 -2.97 4.77
CA GLN A 233 -1.82 -3.09 5.17
C GLN A 233 -2.55 -4.25 4.49
N GLY A 234 -2.17 -4.55 3.24
CA GLY A 234 -2.53 -5.81 2.62
C GLY A 234 -1.94 -6.04 1.24
N TYR A 235 -1.68 -7.31 0.95
CA TYR A 235 -1.12 -7.78 -0.31
C TYR A 235 -1.46 -9.25 -0.55
N ALA A 236 -1.48 -9.67 -1.81
CA ALA A 236 -1.46 -11.07 -2.21
C ALA A 236 -0.04 -11.48 -2.64
N ILE A 237 0.34 -12.71 -2.34
CA ILE A 237 1.67 -13.26 -2.65
C ILE A 237 1.57 -14.74 -3.00
N THR A 238 2.31 -15.17 -4.02
CA THR A 238 2.43 -16.59 -4.40
C THR A 238 3.55 -17.27 -3.63
N LEU A 239 3.61 -18.60 -3.64
CA LEU A 239 4.73 -19.36 -3.08
C LEU A 239 6.08 -18.95 -3.72
N ALA A 240 6.08 -18.68 -5.03
CA ALA A 240 7.28 -18.20 -5.74
C ALA A 240 7.71 -16.81 -5.23
N GLY A 241 6.75 -15.91 -5.02
CA GLY A 241 6.99 -14.61 -4.40
C GLY A 241 7.53 -14.72 -2.98
N ALA A 242 6.90 -15.57 -2.16
CA ALA A 242 7.29 -15.81 -0.78
C ALA A 242 8.74 -16.32 -0.68
N LYS A 243 9.12 -17.33 -1.49
CA LYS A 243 10.50 -17.85 -1.54
C LYS A 243 11.53 -16.74 -1.80
N ARG A 244 11.28 -15.89 -2.80
CA ARG A 244 12.17 -14.77 -3.14
C ARG A 244 12.29 -13.76 -1.99
N LEU A 245 11.17 -13.42 -1.33
CA LEU A 245 11.18 -12.46 -0.23
C LEU A 245 11.81 -13.04 1.04
N VAL A 246 11.60 -14.33 1.36
CA VAL A 246 12.25 -15.00 2.50
C VAL A 246 13.77 -14.92 2.40
N GLU A 247 14.31 -15.24 1.22
CA GLU A 247 15.75 -15.19 0.96
C GLU A 247 16.28 -13.75 1.07
N HIS A 248 15.60 -12.79 0.41
CA HIS A 248 16.04 -11.40 0.40
C HIS A 248 15.96 -10.71 1.77
N CYS A 249 14.92 -11.05 2.55
CA CYS A 249 14.57 -10.35 3.79
C CYS A 249 15.08 -11.04 5.05
N ARG A 250 15.93 -12.08 4.94
CA ARG A 250 16.52 -12.74 6.11
C ARG A 250 17.33 -11.80 7.01
N THR A 251 18.03 -10.84 6.41
CA THR A 251 18.78 -9.81 7.14
C THR A 251 18.05 -8.47 7.06
N VAL A 252 17.59 -7.99 8.22
CA VAL A 252 16.90 -6.72 8.41
C VAL A 252 17.90 -5.58 8.26
N ARG A 253 17.71 -4.78 7.20
CA ARG A 253 18.53 -3.60 6.88
C ARG A 253 17.74 -2.30 6.78
N ARG A 254 16.41 -2.40 6.83
CA ARG A 254 15.43 -1.33 6.63
C ARG A 254 14.04 -1.85 7.03
N PRO A 255 13.04 -0.97 7.19
CA PRO A 255 11.64 -1.38 7.35
C PRO A 255 11.16 -2.30 6.22
N ILE A 256 10.20 -3.16 6.54
CA ILE A 256 9.75 -4.22 5.63
C ILE A 256 9.08 -3.67 4.37
N ASP A 257 8.32 -2.58 4.51
CA ASP A 257 7.65 -1.91 3.40
C ASP A 257 8.65 -1.33 2.38
N ASP A 258 9.74 -0.71 2.85
CA ASP A 258 10.87 -0.29 2.02
C ASP A 258 11.56 -1.51 1.39
N ALA A 259 11.76 -2.60 2.14
CA ALA A 259 12.34 -3.83 1.57
C ALA A 259 11.51 -4.40 0.42
N MET A 260 10.18 -4.43 0.57
CA MET A 260 9.23 -4.95 -0.43
C MET A 260 9.06 -4.04 -1.66
N ASP A 261 9.25 -2.73 -1.53
CA ASP A 261 9.18 -1.81 -2.67
C ASP A 261 10.39 -1.91 -3.61
N ARG A 262 11.49 -2.50 -3.13
CA ARG A 262 12.77 -2.53 -3.83
C ARG A 262 12.82 -3.65 -4.87
N SER A 263 11.93 -3.58 -5.85
CA SER A 263 11.79 -4.55 -6.94
C SER A 263 13.08 -4.82 -7.71
N TRP A 264 14.03 -3.88 -7.70
CA TRP A 264 15.34 -4.03 -8.32
C TRP A 264 16.37 -4.80 -7.49
N ALA A 265 16.05 -5.11 -6.23
CA ALA A 265 16.89 -5.88 -5.34
C ALA A 265 16.44 -7.35 -5.27
N HIS A 266 15.12 -7.61 -5.25
CA HIS A 266 14.55 -8.96 -5.13
C HIS A 266 13.86 -9.47 -6.42
N GLY A 267 13.77 -8.63 -7.46
CA GLY A 267 13.24 -9.03 -8.77
C GLY A 267 11.71 -9.07 -8.89
N LEU A 268 10.94 -9.08 -7.81
CA LEU A 268 9.47 -9.04 -7.89
C LEU A 268 8.98 -7.65 -8.32
N PRO A 269 8.15 -7.52 -9.38
CA PRO A 269 7.53 -6.25 -9.73
C PRO A 269 6.68 -5.69 -8.60
N ASN A 270 6.78 -4.38 -8.37
CA ASN A 270 5.97 -3.68 -7.37
C ASN A 270 4.59 -3.40 -7.99
N LEU A 271 3.72 -4.40 -7.99
CA LEU A 271 2.37 -4.31 -8.54
C LEU A 271 1.38 -3.89 -7.46
N ALA A 272 0.34 -3.17 -7.86
CA ALA A 272 -0.77 -2.79 -6.99
C ALA A 272 -2.09 -2.80 -7.74
N LEU A 273 -3.19 -2.96 -7.00
CA LEU A 273 -4.54 -2.74 -7.53
C LEU A 273 -4.95 -1.28 -7.41
N PHE A 274 -5.49 -0.76 -8.50
CA PHE A 274 -6.10 0.56 -8.56
C PHE A 274 -7.50 0.50 -9.18
N PRO A 275 -8.56 0.99 -8.50
CA PRO A 275 -8.59 1.42 -7.10
C PRO A 275 -8.33 0.27 -6.11
N ALA A 276 -7.76 0.60 -4.95
CA ALA A 276 -7.45 -0.35 -3.87
C ALA A 276 -8.73 -1.05 -3.34
N PRO A 277 -8.75 -2.39 -3.19
CA PRO A 277 -9.87 -3.11 -2.58
C PRO A 277 -9.88 -3.06 -1.05
N ILE A 278 -8.86 -2.45 -0.42
CA ILE A 278 -8.82 -2.24 1.02
C ILE A 278 -8.52 -0.77 1.34
N LEU A 279 -8.92 -0.32 2.52
CA LEU A 279 -8.65 1.01 3.06
C LEU A 279 -8.17 0.92 4.51
N GLU A 280 -7.32 1.84 4.95
CA GLU A 280 -7.01 1.99 6.39
C GLU A 280 -8.30 2.40 7.12
N ALA A 281 -8.68 1.64 8.15
CA ALA A 281 -9.70 2.03 9.09
C ALA A 281 -9.17 3.17 9.96
N THR A 282 -10.01 4.15 10.30
CA THR A 282 -9.67 5.20 11.26
C THR A 282 -9.62 4.63 12.68
N VAL A 283 -8.57 3.88 12.97
CA VAL A 283 -8.25 3.36 14.31
C VAL A 283 -7.00 4.11 14.79
N ALA A 284 -6.98 4.50 16.06
CA ALA A 284 -5.78 5.10 16.65
C ALA A 284 -4.61 4.12 16.49
N SER A 285 -3.50 4.58 15.91
CA SER A 285 -2.32 3.73 15.72
C SER A 285 -1.66 3.47 17.07
N ASP A 286 -1.55 2.20 17.47
CA ASP A 286 -0.81 1.78 18.69
C ASP A 286 0.70 2.04 18.57
N ILE A 287 1.18 2.35 17.36
CA ILE A 287 2.57 2.72 17.12
C ILE A 287 2.73 4.21 17.43
N GLY A 288 3.11 4.50 18.69
CA GLY A 288 3.28 5.85 19.22
C GLY A 288 4.23 6.77 18.42
N ALA A 289 4.42 8.00 18.92
CA ALA A 289 5.15 9.08 18.25
C ALA A 289 6.62 8.75 17.87
N ALA A 290 7.19 7.64 18.38
CA ALA A 290 8.53 7.15 18.06
C ALA A 290 8.79 6.95 16.55
N ARG A 291 7.75 6.73 15.73
CA ARG A 291 7.92 6.62 14.27
C ARG A 291 8.46 7.90 13.62
N PHE A 292 8.19 9.06 14.24
CA PHE A 292 8.58 10.40 13.76
C PHE A 292 9.91 10.90 14.33
N GLN A 293 10.67 10.04 15.01
CA GLN A 293 11.99 10.43 15.50
C GLN A 293 12.88 10.93 14.34
N PRO A 294 13.62 12.03 14.56
CA PRO A 294 14.47 12.63 13.55
C PRO A 294 15.58 11.66 13.10
N LYS A 295 16.00 11.80 11.84
CA LYS A 295 17.08 11.01 11.26
C LYS A 295 18.42 11.58 11.69
N MET A 296 18.88 11.20 12.87
CA MET A 296 20.06 11.81 13.51
C MET A 296 21.37 11.08 13.19
N ASP A 297 21.31 9.86 12.67
CA ASP A 297 22.52 9.07 12.44
C ASP A 297 23.47 9.73 11.41
N PRO A 298 24.74 10.00 11.76
CA PRO A 298 25.69 10.63 10.83
C PRO A 298 25.92 9.83 9.54
N ALA A 299 25.87 8.49 9.62
CA ALA A 299 26.08 7.63 8.46
C ALA A 299 24.98 7.82 7.40
N TYR A 300 23.76 8.20 7.82
CA TYR A 300 22.66 8.54 6.91
C TYR A 300 22.94 9.84 6.11
N HIS A 301 23.66 10.80 6.69
CA HIS A 301 23.95 12.08 6.03
C HIS A 301 25.29 12.09 5.27
N SER A 302 26.07 11.02 5.41
CA SER A 302 27.36 10.86 4.74
C SER A 302 27.25 11.01 3.22
N LEU A 303 28.31 11.54 2.60
CA LEU A 303 28.39 11.69 1.14
C LEU A 303 28.24 10.33 0.44
N ARG A 304 28.89 9.30 1.00
CA ARG A 304 28.77 7.90 0.54
C ARG A 304 27.32 7.43 0.50
N GLN A 305 26.53 7.75 1.52
CA GLN A 305 25.12 7.35 1.55
C GLN A 305 24.27 8.17 0.58
N LYS A 306 24.57 9.47 0.41
CA LYS A 306 23.91 10.30 -0.60
C LYS A 306 24.14 9.76 -2.00
N THR A 307 25.40 9.49 -2.37
CA THR A 307 25.74 8.91 -3.68
C THR A 307 25.10 7.54 -3.87
N TRP A 308 25.09 6.70 -2.83
CA TRP A 308 24.42 5.42 -2.88
C TRP A 308 22.92 5.53 -3.21
N ARG A 309 22.19 6.47 -2.58
CA ARG A 309 20.77 6.72 -2.91
C ARG A 309 20.55 7.18 -4.35
N HIS A 310 21.53 7.86 -4.96
CA HIS A 310 21.45 8.23 -6.38
C HIS A 310 21.61 7.01 -7.28
N VAL A 311 22.60 6.15 -6.99
CA VAL A 311 22.80 4.87 -7.69
C VAL A 311 21.55 4.00 -7.59
N GLU A 312 20.96 3.91 -6.40
CA GLU A 312 19.74 3.14 -6.15
C GLU A 312 18.54 3.65 -6.96
N ARG A 313 18.36 4.98 -7.03
CA ARG A 313 17.34 5.59 -7.89
C ARG A 313 17.60 5.33 -9.38
N ALA A 314 18.85 5.33 -9.80
CA ALA A 314 19.21 4.99 -11.18
C ALA A 314 18.90 3.52 -11.50
N ARG A 315 19.24 2.59 -10.60
CA ARG A 315 18.93 1.15 -10.72
C ARG A 315 17.42 0.90 -10.81
N MET A 316 16.65 1.54 -9.93
CA MET A 316 15.19 1.50 -9.96
C MET A 316 14.67 1.94 -11.35
N ARG A 317 15.08 3.13 -11.82
CA ARG A 317 14.64 3.66 -13.12
C ARG A 317 15.04 2.78 -14.29
N LEU A 318 16.27 2.27 -14.30
CA LEU A 318 16.78 1.39 -15.36
C LEU A 318 15.95 0.10 -15.45
N LEU A 319 15.68 -0.56 -14.31
CA LEU A 319 14.87 -1.77 -14.30
C LEU A 319 13.45 -1.51 -14.79
N LYS A 320 12.83 -0.40 -14.34
CA LYS A 320 11.47 -0.04 -14.75
C LYS A 320 11.40 0.30 -16.24
N ALA A 321 12.40 1.00 -16.79
CA ALA A 321 12.49 1.26 -18.21
C ALA A 321 12.62 -0.04 -19.02
N ARG A 322 13.48 -0.98 -18.60
CA ARG A 322 13.61 -2.29 -19.25
C ARG A 322 12.30 -3.07 -19.27
N ARG A 323 11.56 -3.07 -18.17
CA ARG A 323 10.23 -3.69 -18.10
C ARG A 323 9.16 -2.96 -18.91
N GLY A 324 9.37 -1.68 -19.21
CA GLY A 324 8.50 -0.92 -20.09
C GLY A 324 8.73 -1.15 -21.56
N LEU A 325 9.95 -1.55 -21.93
CA LEU A 325 10.32 -1.86 -23.31
C LEU A 325 10.03 -3.32 -23.71
N GLY A 326 9.82 -4.20 -22.74
CA GLY A 326 9.52 -5.63 -22.97
C GLY A 326 8.03 -5.99 -22.85
N GLN A 327 7.14 -5.01 -22.92
CA GLN A 327 5.67 -5.19 -22.94
C GLN A 327 5.11 -4.75 -24.28
#